data_AF-A0A2I1DHV0-F1
#
_entry.id   AF-A0A2I1DHV0-F1
#
_cell.length_a   1.000
_cell.length_b   1.000
_cell.length_c   1.000
_cell.angle_alpha   90.00
_cell.angle_beta   90.00
_cell.angle_gamma   90.00
#
_symmetry.space_group_name_H-M   'P 1'
#
loop_
_entity.id
_entity.type
_entity.pdbx_description
1 polymer ?
#
loop_
_entity_poly.entity_id
_entity_poly.type
_entity_poly.pdbx_seq_one_letter_code
_entity_poly.pdbx_strand_id
1 'polypeptide(L)' 'MVDWARSNTKINRLEVVAAIENHASRRVAEKAGATFEGIAKARLLIHGQYHDAAMYSFTSSNGAVA' A
#
# COMPACT_ATOMS: atom_id res chain seq x y z
N MET A 1 0.50 6.53 12.56
CA MET A 1 1.69 6.10 11.79
C MET A 1 1.85 6.87 10.50
N VAL A 2 0.86 6.87 9.59
CA VAL A 2 0.92 7.63 8.32
C VAL A 2 1.19 9.12 8.54
N ASP A 3 0.43 9.77 9.43
CA ASP A 3 0.59 11.20 9.71
C ASP A 3 1.96 11.52 10.28
N TRP A 4 2.43 10.72 11.23
CA TRP A 4 3.78 10.87 11.78
C TRP A 4 4.84 10.78 10.68
N ALA A 5 4.73 9.80 9.77
CA ALA A 5 5.69 9.64 8.68
C ALA A 5 5.69 10.85 7.75
N ARG A 6 4.51 11.41 7.41
CA ARG A 6 4.39 12.65 6.62
C ARG A 6 5.00 13.86 7.32
N SER A 7 4.80 14.00 8.63
CA SER A 7 5.28 15.16 9.39
C SER A 7 6.77 15.11 9.71
N ASN A 8 7.38 13.92 9.75
CA ASN A 8 8.75 13.75 10.25
C ASN A 8 9.74 13.25 9.20
N THR A 9 9.28 12.97 7.98
CA THR A 9 10.13 12.50 6.88
C THR A 9 9.73 13.16 5.56
N LYS A 10 10.60 13.11 4.55
CA LYS A 10 10.32 13.64 3.21
C LYS A 10 9.74 12.57 2.26
N ILE A 11 8.88 11.68 2.77
CA ILE A 11 8.27 10.65 1.94
C ILE A 11 7.26 11.25 0.96
N ASN A 12 7.38 10.89 -0.32
CA ASN A 12 6.36 11.19 -1.31
C ASN A 12 5.30 10.09 -1.39
N ARG A 13 5.67 8.87 -1.00
CA ARG A 13 4.86 7.68 -1.14
C ARG A 13 5.13 6.71 0.00
N LEU A 14 4.06 6.18 0.58
CA LEU A 14 4.08 5.08 1.53
C LEU A 14 3.23 3.95 0.97
N GLU A 15 3.80 2.76 0.81
CA GLU A 15 3.11 1.61 0.24
C GLU A 15 2.63 0.66 1.33
N VAL A 16 1.47 0.04 1.09
CA VAL A 16 1.00 -1.13 1.82
C VAL A 16 0.89 -2.28 0.83
N VAL A 17 1.67 -3.33 1.06
CA VAL A 17 1.72 -4.53 0.23
C VAL A 17 1.20 -5.70 1.05
N ALA A 18 0.10 -6.29 0.60
CA ALA A 18 -0.52 -7.42 1.30
C ALA A 18 -0.89 -8.53 0.32
N ALA A 19 -0.76 -9.79 0.73
CA ALA A 19 -1.28 -10.92 -0.04
C ALA A 19 -2.79 -10.72 -0.31
N ILE A 20 -3.27 -11.09 -1.49
CA ILE A 20 -4.67 -10.85 -1.89
C ILE A 20 -5.67 -11.52 -0.94
N GLU A 21 -5.29 -12.63 -0.33
CA GLU A 21 -6.08 -13.41 0.62
C GLU A 21 -6.11 -12.79 2.03
N ASN A 22 -5.21 -11.84 2.33
CA ASN A 22 -5.17 -11.15 3.62
C ASN A 22 -6.20 -10.01 3.68
N HIS A 23 -7.48 -10.38 3.66
CA HIS A 23 -8.60 -9.44 3.65
C HIS A 23 -8.61 -8.49 4.85
N ALA A 24 -8.16 -8.95 6.02
CA ALA A 24 -8.08 -8.15 7.23
C ALA A 24 -7.15 -6.94 7.03
N SER A 25 -5.92 -7.18 6.56
CA SER A 25 -4.94 -6.10 6.35
C SER A 25 -5.34 -5.19 5.19
N ARG A 26 -5.91 -5.76 4.12
CA ARG A 26 -6.45 -4.99 2.99
C ARG A 26 -7.54 -4.01 3.43
N ARG A 27 -8.49 -4.46 4.26
CA ARG A 27 -9.55 -3.61 4.83
C ARG A 27 -8.98 -2.53 5.76
N VAL A 28 -7.89 -2.80 6.48
CA VAL A 28 -7.20 -1.78 7.27
C VAL A 28 -6.56 -0.73 6.37
N ALA A 29 -5.90 -1.11 5.29
CA ALA A 29 -5.31 -0.17 4.33
C ALA A 29 -6.37 0.76 3.72
N GLU A 30 -7.49 0.19 3.27
CA GLU A 30 -8.63 0.93 2.72
C GLU A 30 -9.23 1.88 3.76
N LYS A 31 -9.49 1.41 4.98
CA LYS A 31 -10.00 2.25 6.07
C LYS A 31 -9.04 3.35 6.51
N ALA A 32 -7.74 3.12 6.39
CA ALA A 32 -6.73 4.11 6.68
C ALA A 32 -6.61 5.19 5.59
N GLY A 33 -7.28 5.02 4.44
CA GLY A 33 -7.31 5.97 3.34
C GLY A 33 -6.25 5.72 2.26
N ALA A 34 -5.65 4.52 2.21
CA ALA A 34 -4.73 4.16 1.14
C ALA A 34 -5.52 3.92 -0.17
N THR A 35 -4.96 4.37 -1.29
CA THR A 35 -5.50 4.12 -2.63
C THR A 35 -5.09 2.73 -3.10
N PHE A 36 -6.04 1.92 -3.54
CA PHE A 36 -5.75 0.66 -4.23
C PHE A 36 -5.27 0.93 -5.65
N GLU A 37 -4.13 0.36 -6.03
CA GLU A 37 -3.49 0.63 -7.33
C GLU A 37 -3.37 -0.61 -8.22
N GLY A 38 -3.64 -1.80 -7.69
CA GLY A 38 -3.72 -3.01 -8.50
C GLY A 38 -3.19 -4.25 -7.79
N ILE A 39 -3.20 -5.35 -8.55
CA ILE A 39 -2.63 -6.63 -8.12
C ILE A 39 -1.30 -6.86 -8.84
N ALA A 40 -0.22 -6.96 -8.07
CA ALA A 40 1.08 -7.38 -8.57
C ALA A 40 1.19 -8.91 -8.47
N LYS A 41 1.33 -9.58 -9.63
CA LYS A 41 1.45 -11.04 -9.70
C LYS A 41 2.76 -11.53 -9.07
N ALA A 42 2.69 -12.63 -8.30
CA ALA A 42 3.86 -13.29 -7.69
C ALA A 42 4.83 -12.34 -6.94
N ARG A 43 4.29 -11.33 -6.25
CA ARG A 43 5.06 -10.22 -5.66
C ARG A 43 5.62 -10.52 -4.26
N LEU A 44 5.00 -11.45 -3.53
CA LEU A 44 5.35 -11.81 -2.16
C LEU A 44 5.80 -13.27 -2.09
N LEU A 45 6.97 -13.52 -1.49
CA LEU A 45 7.41 -14.88 -1.15
C LEU A 45 7.08 -15.14 0.32
N ILE A 46 6.02 -15.92 0.57
CA ILE A 46 5.52 -16.21 1.92
C ILE A 46 5.55 -17.72 2.09
N HIS A 47 6.25 -18.21 3.13
CA HIS A 47 6.43 -19.64 3.40
C HIS A 47 6.92 -20.45 2.17
N GLY A 48 7.82 -19.87 1.38
CA GLY A 48 8.39 -20.52 0.19
C GLY A 48 7.46 -20.57 -1.03
N GLN A 49 6.28 -19.94 -0.98
CA GLN A 49 5.35 -19.84 -2.10
C GLN A 49 5.20 -18.39 -2.56
N TYR A 50 5.10 -18.19 -3.87
CA TYR A 50 4.84 -16.87 -4.43
C TYR A 50 3.33 -16.57 -4.40
N HIS A 51 2.98 -15.41 -3.89
CA HIS A 51 1.61 -14.91 -3.81
C HIS A 51 1.46 -13.60 -4.56
N ASP A 52 0.28 -13.42 -5.14
CA ASP A 52 -0.14 -12.13 -5.66
C ASP A 52 -0.29 -11.13 -4.50
N ALA A 53 0.06 -9.88 -4.76
CA ALA A 53 -0.06 -8.81 -3.78
C ALA A 53 -1.04 -7.75 -4.24
N ALA A 54 -1.97 -7.38 -3.38
CA ALA A 54 -2.72 -6.15 -3.49
C ALA A 54 -1.81 -4.98 -3.07
N MET A 55 -1.61 -4.06 -4.00
CA MET A 55 -0.77 -2.87 -3.83
C MET A 55 -1.66 -1.67 -3.47
N TYR A 56 -1.35 -1.02 -2.36
CA TYR A 56 -1.99 0.20 -1.92
C TYR A 56 -0.95 1.28 -1.64
N SER A 57 -1.34 2.55 -1.73
CA SER A 57 -0.43 3.64 -1.43
C SER A 57 -1.11 4.82 -0.74
N PHE A 58 -0.31 5.54 0.05
CA PHE A 58 -0.54 6.94 0.37
C PHE A 58 0.47 7.74 -0.43
N THR A 59 -0.01 8.67 -1.25
CA THR A 59 0.86 9.65 -1.89
C THR A 59 0.68 11.01 -1.23
N SER A 60 1.74 11.81 -1.23
CA SER A 60 1.62 13.24 -1.01
C SER A 60 1.15 13.81 -2.34
N SER A 61 -0.07 14.35 -2.40
CA SER A 61 -0.60 14.93 -3.63
C SER A 61 0.28 16.11 -4.06
N ASN A 62 1.20 15.87 -4.99
CA ASN A 62 1.97 16.90 -5.67
C ASN A 62 1.88 16.69 -7.20
N GLY A 63 0.67 16.36 -7.65
CA GLY A 63 0.32 16.22 -9.04
C GLY A 63 -1.12 16.67 -9.22
N ALA A 64 -1.35 17.97 -9.12
CA ALA A 64 -2.40 18.55 -9.94
C ALA A 64 -2.04 18.18 -11.38
N VAL A 65 -2.77 17.23 -11.95
CA VAL A 65 -2.80 17.07 -13.39
C VAL A 65 -3.50 18.34 -13.87
N ALA A 66 -2.73 19.22 -14.53
CA ALA A 66 -3.28 20.35 -15.27
C ALA A 66 -4.25 19.86 -16.35
#